data_AF-A0A1G6T669-F1
#
_entry.id   AF-A0A1G6T669-F1
#
_cell.length_a   1.000
_cell.length_b   1.000
_cell.length_c   1.000
_cell.angle_alpha   90.00
_cell.angle_beta   90.00
_cell.angle_gamma   90.00
#
_symmetry.space_group_name_H-M   'P 1'
#
loop_
_entity.id
_entity.type
_entity.pdbx_description
1 polymer ?
#
loop_
_entity_poly.entity_id
_entity_poly.type
_entity_poly.pdbx_seq_one_letter_code
_entity_poly.pdbx_strand_id
1 'polypeptide(L)'
;MSENPDNAQLINELDRTKTDAWEELRSVGEEMTVEDRNVVWTNGGNEQSLSYPAYSERINKATSLLYTIGAITPLYNWGRNGLPEYSPSMELSVADAIRAATYIVRSERFGDGAIARAAKIGLLDSILYSLIKWYDME
;
A
#
# COMPACT_ATOMS: atom_id res chain seq x y z
N MET A 1 -27.07 -5.04 -1.84
CA MET A 1 -26.26 -3.89 -2.26
C MET A 1 -25.33 -3.57 -1.10
N SER A 2 -24.01 -3.59 -1.28
CA SER A 2 -23.15 -2.74 -0.46
C SER A 2 -22.44 -1.83 -1.43
N GLU A 3 -22.79 -0.56 -1.35
CA GLU A 3 -22.20 0.52 -2.12
C GLU A 3 -20.71 0.63 -1.77
N ASN A 4 -19.92 1.20 -2.68
CA ASN A 4 -18.54 1.56 -2.40
C ASN A 4 -18.55 2.43 -1.13
N PRO A 5 -17.74 2.15 -0.09
CA PRO A 5 -17.73 2.97 1.11
C PRO A 5 -17.46 4.43 0.75
N ASP A 6 -18.18 5.34 1.42
CA ASP A 6 -17.95 6.77 1.25
C ASP A 6 -16.53 7.14 1.72
N ASN A 7 -15.98 8.19 1.12
CA ASN A 7 -14.62 8.66 1.41
C ASN A 7 -14.43 8.97 2.90
N ALA A 8 -15.43 9.58 3.55
CA ALA A 8 -15.34 9.89 4.97
C ALA A 8 -15.28 8.62 5.83
N GLN A 9 -16.01 7.56 5.45
CA GLN A 9 -15.98 6.28 6.18
C GLN A 9 -14.60 5.62 6.09
N LEU A 10 -13.96 5.67 4.92
CA LEU A 10 -12.61 5.16 4.74
C LEU A 10 -11.60 5.93 5.58
N ILE A 11 -11.64 7.27 5.54
CA ILE A 11 -10.70 8.12 6.27
C ILE A 11 -10.84 7.93 7.79
N ASN A 12 -12.07 7.70 8.29
CA ASN A 12 -12.32 7.42 9.70
C ASN A 12 -11.71 6.10 10.20
N GLU A 13 -11.28 5.20 9.31
CA GLU A 13 -10.56 3.97 9.70
C GLU A 13 -9.09 4.26 10.04
N LEU A 14 -8.54 5.40 9.63
CA LEU A 14 -7.16 5.76 9.91
C LEU A 14 -6.99 6.06 11.41
N ASP A 15 -6.10 5.32 12.06
CA ASP A 15 -5.83 5.47 13.49
C ASP A 15 -4.75 6.53 13.72
N ARG A 16 -5.17 7.78 13.91
CA ARG A 16 -4.27 8.90 14.24
C ARG A 16 -3.55 8.73 15.58
N THR A 17 -4.05 7.89 16.48
CA THR A 17 -3.42 7.68 17.80
C THR A 17 -2.15 6.83 17.71
N LYS A 18 -1.88 6.17 16.57
CA LYS A 18 -0.66 5.39 16.32
C LYS A 18 0.50 6.29 15.89
N THR A 19 0.82 7.31 16.68
CA THR A 19 1.86 8.32 16.36
C THR A 19 3.19 7.69 15.95
N ASP A 20 3.67 6.70 16.70
CA ASP A 20 4.93 6.00 16.40
C ASP A 20 4.90 5.30 15.04
N ALA A 21 3.75 4.74 14.65
CA ALA A 21 3.59 4.08 13.37
C ALA A 21 3.56 5.09 12.21
N TRP A 22 2.98 6.27 12.43
CA TRP A 22 2.98 7.36 11.45
C TRP A 22 4.39 7.96 11.27
N GLU A 23 5.14 8.14 12.35
CA GLU A 23 6.54 8.58 12.30
C GLU A 23 7.42 7.56 11.57
N GLU A 24 7.25 6.28 11.89
CA GLU A 24 8.00 5.21 11.22
C GLU A 24 7.61 5.08 9.74
N LEU A 25 6.33 5.26 9.40
CA LEU A 25 5.86 5.25 8.01
C LEU A 25 6.49 6.38 7.20
N ARG A 26 6.65 7.57 7.82
CA ARG A 26 7.36 8.70 7.21
C ARG A 26 8.83 8.34 6.94
N SER A 27 9.55 7.86 7.94
CA SER A 27 10.98 7.49 7.78
C SER A 27 11.15 6.44 6.67
N VAL A 28 10.27 5.44 6.62
CA VAL A 28 10.28 4.43 5.55
C VAL A 28 10.05 5.06 4.17
N GLY A 29 9.11 6.00 4.05
CA GLY A 29 8.85 6.70 2.79
C GLY A 29 10.02 7.56 2.32
N GLU A 30 10.67 8.28 3.24
CA GLU A 30 11.83 9.15 2.96
C GLU A 30 13.09 8.34 2.61
N GLU A 31 13.30 7.19 3.24
CA GLU A 31 14.48 6.34 3.05
C GLU A 31 14.32 5.32 1.91
N MET A 32 13.12 5.16 1.35
CA MET A 32 12.85 4.20 0.27
C MET A 32 13.73 4.51 -0.94
N THR A 33 14.57 3.56 -1.39
CA THR A 33 15.48 3.78 -2.52
C THR A 33 14.96 3.20 -3.84
N VAL A 34 15.64 3.46 -4.95
CA VAL A 34 15.28 2.87 -6.25
C VAL A 34 15.46 1.36 -6.25
N GLU A 35 16.46 0.87 -5.52
CA GLU A 35 16.77 -0.54 -5.32
C GLU A 35 15.68 -1.24 -4.53
N ASP A 36 15.13 -0.61 -3.48
CA ASP A 36 13.96 -1.13 -2.77
C ASP A 36 12.77 -1.35 -3.72
N ARG A 37 12.54 -0.40 -4.63
CA ARG A 37 11.44 -0.44 -5.62
C ARG A 37 11.69 -1.43 -6.76
N ASN A 38 12.95 -1.79 -7.00
CA ASN A 38 13.34 -2.78 -8.00
C ASN A 38 13.20 -4.21 -7.46
N VAL A 39 11.96 -4.64 -7.25
CA VAL A 39 11.64 -5.93 -6.63
C VAL A 39 12.18 -7.08 -7.48
N VAL A 40 13.10 -7.84 -6.88
CA VAL A 40 13.67 -9.05 -7.48
C VAL A 40 12.71 -10.21 -7.29
N TRP A 41 12.58 -11.03 -8.33
CA TRP A 41 11.80 -12.25 -8.30
C TRP A 41 12.73 -13.44 -8.08
N THR A 42 12.37 -14.34 -7.17
CA THR A 42 13.17 -15.50 -6.78
C THR A 42 12.30 -16.74 -6.71
N ASN A 43 12.91 -17.92 -6.70
CA ASN A 43 12.24 -19.21 -6.45
C ASN A 43 12.82 -19.89 -5.19
N GLY A 44 13.54 -19.13 -4.36
CA GLY A 44 14.21 -19.65 -3.17
C GLY A 44 15.39 -20.59 -3.48
N GLY A 45 15.94 -20.53 -4.69
CA GLY A 45 17.02 -21.43 -5.15
C GLY A 45 16.53 -22.80 -5.64
N ASN A 46 15.21 -22.99 -5.78
CA ASN A 46 14.62 -24.21 -6.33
C ASN A 46 13.98 -23.93 -7.70
N GLU A 47 14.60 -24.43 -8.78
CA GLU A 47 14.12 -24.25 -10.15
C GLU A 47 12.73 -24.85 -10.43
N GLN A 48 12.24 -25.75 -9.57
CA GLN A 48 10.92 -26.37 -9.69
C GLN A 48 9.83 -25.58 -8.95
N SER A 49 10.21 -24.61 -8.11
CA SER A 49 9.26 -23.75 -7.38
C SER A 49 8.79 -22.59 -8.25
N LEU A 50 7.54 -22.18 -8.05
CA LEU A 50 7.02 -20.94 -8.63
C LEU A 50 7.82 -19.73 -8.11
N SER A 51 8.06 -18.76 -8.98
CA SER A 51 8.76 -17.54 -8.60
C SER A 51 7.83 -16.62 -7.81
N TYR A 52 8.37 -15.97 -6.78
CA TYR A 52 7.69 -15.00 -5.94
C TYR A 52 8.57 -13.75 -5.75
N PRO A 53 7.95 -12.58 -5.49
CA PRO A 53 8.68 -11.35 -5.24
C PRO A 53 9.43 -11.42 -3.89
N ALA A 54 10.72 -11.08 -3.90
CA ALA A 54 11.52 -10.86 -2.71
C ALA A 54 11.52 -9.36 -2.37
N TYR A 55 10.68 -8.98 -1.40
CA TYR A 55 10.57 -7.61 -0.94
C TYR A 55 11.72 -7.22 -0.01
N SER A 56 12.20 -5.99 -0.16
CA SER A 56 13.13 -5.41 0.79
C SER A 56 12.48 -5.24 2.17
N GLU A 57 13.31 -5.06 3.20
CA GLU A 57 12.83 -4.78 4.56
C GLU A 57 11.93 -3.54 4.60
N ARG A 58 12.24 -2.50 3.81
CA ARG A 58 11.42 -1.27 3.75
C ARG A 58 10.04 -1.50 3.15
N ILE A 59 9.91 -2.28 2.08
CA ILE A 59 8.59 -2.61 1.51
C ILE A 59 7.78 -3.45 2.51
N ASN A 60 8.40 -4.46 3.13
CA ASN A 60 7.73 -5.26 4.16
C ASN A 60 7.29 -4.39 5.35
N LYS A 61 8.13 -3.44 5.76
CA LYS A 61 7.82 -2.53 6.85
C LYS A 61 6.69 -1.56 6.51
N ALA A 62 6.74 -0.93 5.33
CA ALA A 62 5.66 -0.06 4.83
C ALA A 62 4.32 -0.79 4.84
N THR A 63 4.26 -2.01 4.29
CA THR A 63 3.03 -2.80 4.21
C THR A 63 2.50 -3.22 5.59
N SER A 64 3.39 -3.56 6.53
CA SER A 64 3.00 -3.80 7.92
C SER A 64 2.45 -2.54 8.59
N LEU A 65 3.06 -1.38 8.38
CA LEU A 65 2.62 -0.12 8.96
C LEU A 65 1.26 0.32 8.40
N LEU A 66 1.01 0.11 7.11
CA LEU A 66 -0.31 0.33 6.50
C LEU A 66 -1.44 -0.46 7.19
N TYR A 67 -1.15 -1.67 7.71
CA TYR A 67 -2.10 -2.38 8.58
C TYR A 67 -2.25 -1.67 9.92
N THR A 68 -1.14 -1.30 10.56
CA THR A 68 -1.13 -0.68 11.89
C THR A 68 -1.90 0.64 11.94
N ILE A 69 -1.79 1.48 10.91
CA ILE A 69 -2.49 2.77 10.85
C ILE A 69 -3.94 2.68 10.34
N GLY A 70 -4.44 1.48 10.05
CA GLY A 70 -5.82 1.28 9.58
C GLY A 70 -6.06 1.53 8.08
N ALA A 71 -5.01 1.79 7.29
CA ALA A 71 -5.15 2.02 5.85
C ALA A 71 -5.56 0.76 5.06
N ILE A 72 -5.42 -0.44 5.64
CA ILE A 72 -5.90 -1.70 5.08
C ILE A 72 -7.18 -2.11 5.79
N THR A 73 -8.33 -1.74 5.22
CA THR A 73 -9.65 -1.88 5.87
C THR A 73 -10.52 -2.94 5.17
N PRO A 74 -11.35 -3.71 5.92
CA PRO A 74 -12.37 -4.57 5.32
C PRO A 74 -13.54 -3.79 4.71
N LEU A 75 -13.70 -2.49 5.00
CA LEU A 75 -14.80 -1.67 4.48
C LEU A 75 -14.77 -1.57 2.94
N TYR A 76 -13.57 -1.59 2.35
CA TYR A 76 -13.42 -1.63 0.91
C TYR A 76 -13.43 -3.07 0.38
N ASN A 77 -14.48 -3.42 -0.37
CA ASN A 77 -14.56 -4.70 -1.06
C ASN A 77 -13.65 -4.73 -2.30
N TRP A 78 -12.35 -4.88 -2.08
CA TRP A 78 -11.30 -4.88 -3.10
C TRP A 78 -11.51 -5.91 -4.21
N GLY A 79 -12.05 -7.10 -3.88
CA GLY A 79 -12.30 -8.16 -4.86
C GLY A 79 -13.40 -7.81 -5.85
N ARG A 80 -14.37 -6.98 -5.44
CA ARG A 80 -15.45 -6.49 -6.31
C ARG A 80 -15.10 -5.20 -7.04
N ASN A 81 -14.37 -4.30 -6.37
CA ASN A 81 -14.14 -2.95 -6.86
C ASN A 81 -12.82 -2.77 -7.63
N GLY A 82 -11.85 -3.67 -7.46
CA GLY A 82 -10.57 -3.61 -8.18
C GLY A 82 -9.59 -2.59 -7.59
N LEU A 83 -8.55 -2.26 -8.36
CA LEU A 83 -7.66 -1.15 -8.05
C LEU A 83 -8.36 0.16 -8.49
N PRO A 84 -8.36 1.24 -7.68
CA PRO A 84 -8.82 2.53 -8.16
C PRO A 84 -7.99 3.01 -9.35
N GLU A 85 -8.57 3.87 -10.19
CA GLU A 85 -7.83 4.47 -11.30
C GLU A 85 -6.61 5.23 -10.76
N TYR A 86 -5.45 4.94 -11.33
CA TYR A 86 -4.19 5.53 -10.94
C TYR A 86 -3.46 6.06 -12.17
N SER A 87 -3.01 7.31 -12.07
CA SER A 87 -2.04 7.90 -12.98
C SER A 87 -0.86 8.41 -12.17
N PRO A 88 0.40 8.10 -12.54
CA PRO A 88 1.58 8.64 -11.86
C PRO A 88 1.65 10.18 -11.84
N SER A 89 0.93 10.84 -12.75
CA SER A 89 0.85 12.31 -12.82
C SER A 89 -0.17 12.94 -11.86
N MET A 90 -0.99 12.13 -11.19
CA MET A 90 -2.08 12.60 -10.33
C MET A 90 -1.82 12.19 -8.88
N GLU A 91 -1.90 13.16 -7.98
CA GLU A 91 -1.85 12.88 -6.55
C GLU A 91 -3.11 12.11 -6.12
N LEU A 92 -2.93 11.03 -5.34
CA LEU A 92 -4.05 10.26 -4.83
C LEU A 92 -4.78 11.05 -3.74
N SER A 93 -6.12 11.02 -3.78
CA SER A 93 -6.91 11.39 -2.60
C SER A 93 -6.61 10.41 -1.46
N VAL A 94 -6.80 10.83 -0.21
CA VAL A 94 -6.58 9.97 0.97
C VAL A 94 -7.45 8.70 0.90
N ALA A 95 -8.70 8.84 0.48
CA ALA A 95 -9.61 7.72 0.31
C ALA A 95 -9.13 6.76 -0.80
N ASP A 96 -8.61 7.28 -1.91
CA ASP A 96 -8.07 6.42 -2.98
C ASP A 96 -6.74 5.78 -2.59
N ALA A 97 -5.92 6.43 -1.75
CA ALA A 97 -4.75 5.81 -1.15
C ALA A 97 -5.14 4.63 -0.25
N ILE A 98 -6.21 4.74 0.55
CA ILE A 98 -6.75 3.63 1.36
C ILE A 98 -7.27 2.50 0.48
N ARG A 99 -8.04 2.82 -0.57
CA ARG A 99 -8.54 1.83 -1.54
C ARG A 99 -7.39 1.09 -2.22
N ALA A 100 -6.39 1.84 -2.70
CA ALA A 100 -5.23 1.28 -3.37
C ALA A 100 -4.37 0.44 -2.41
N ALA A 101 -4.09 0.92 -1.20
CA ALA A 101 -3.38 0.17 -0.16
C ALA A 101 -4.09 -1.15 0.16
N THR A 102 -5.41 -1.08 0.39
CA THR A 102 -6.23 -2.25 0.65
C THR A 102 -6.16 -3.23 -0.52
N TYR A 103 -6.33 -2.74 -1.76
CA TYR A 103 -6.27 -3.60 -2.94
C TYR A 103 -4.92 -4.28 -3.10
N ILE A 104 -3.80 -3.53 -3.12
CA ILE A 104 -2.49 -4.11 -3.43
C ILE A 104 -2.05 -5.11 -2.34
N VAL A 105 -2.29 -4.82 -1.06
CA VAL A 105 -1.84 -5.70 0.02
C VAL A 105 -2.74 -6.93 0.16
N ARG A 106 -4.06 -6.79 -0.07
CA ARG A 106 -4.97 -7.94 -0.02
C ARG A 106 -4.83 -8.83 -1.25
N SER A 107 -4.68 -8.24 -2.44
CA SER A 107 -4.52 -8.99 -3.70
C SER A 107 -3.17 -9.70 -3.81
N GLU A 108 -2.14 -9.25 -3.09
CA GLU A 108 -0.84 -9.93 -3.00
C GLU A 108 -0.97 -11.41 -2.61
N ARG A 109 -1.95 -11.75 -1.76
CA ARG A 109 -2.16 -13.13 -1.30
C ARG A 109 -2.74 -14.06 -2.38
N PHE A 110 -3.21 -13.50 -3.49
CA PHE A 110 -4.01 -14.21 -4.50
C PHE A 110 -3.44 -14.08 -5.91
N GLY A 111 -2.31 -13.40 -6.09
CA GLY A 111 -1.70 -13.24 -7.40
C GLY A 111 -0.23 -12.89 -7.32
N ASP A 112 0.40 -12.89 -8.48
CA ASP A 112 1.85 -12.74 -8.57
C ASP A 112 2.24 -11.26 -8.42
N GLY A 113 2.58 -10.82 -7.21
CA GLY A 113 3.28 -9.56 -6.96
C GLY A 113 2.50 -8.27 -7.23
N ALA A 114 1.33 -8.10 -6.62
CA ALA A 114 0.58 -6.84 -6.65
C ALA A 114 1.37 -5.67 -6.06
N ILE A 115 2.05 -5.88 -4.93
CA ILE A 115 2.92 -4.88 -4.30
C ILE A 115 4.13 -4.61 -5.19
N ALA A 116 4.68 -5.64 -5.85
CA ALA A 116 5.82 -5.49 -6.76
C ALA A 116 5.45 -4.60 -7.96
N ARG A 117 4.25 -4.80 -8.53
CA ARG A 117 3.71 -3.93 -9.58
C ARG A 117 3.51 -2.50 -9.08
N ALA A 118 2.94 -2.34 -7.88
CA ALA A 118 2.70 -1.03 -7.29
C ALA A 118 4.01 -0.25 -7.04
N ALA A 119 5.05 -0.91 -6.54
CA ALA A 119 6.37 -0.32 -6.37
C ALA A 119 6.98 0.10 -7.72
N LYS A 120 6.89 -0.75 -8.75
CA LYS A 120 7.44 -0.48 -10.08
C LYS A 120 6.83 0.76 -10.76
N ILE A 121 5.53 0.99 -10.58
CA ILE A 121 4.83 2.12 -11.22
C ILE A 121 4.73 3.38 -10.34
N GLY A 122 5.32 3.35 -9.14
CA GLY A 122 5.28 4.46 -8.18
C GLY A 122 3.99 4.58 -7.36
N LEU A 123 3.05 3.64 -7.52
CA LEU A 123 1.78 3.65 -6.79
C LEU A 123 1.99 3.50 -5.27
N LEU A 124 2.93 2.65 -4.85
CA LEU A 124 3.24 2.50 -3.43
C LEU A 124 3.71 3.83 -2.83
N ASP A 125 4.58 4.56 -3.54
CA ASP A 125 5.05 5.87 -3.10
C ASP A 125 3.92 6.90 -3.04
N SER A 126 3.03 6.91 -4.04
CA SER A 126 1.85 7.79 -4.04
C SER A 126 0.92 7.50 -2.86
N ILE A 127 0.71 6.23 -2.50
CA ILE A 127 -0.07 5.84 -1.32
C ILE A 127 0.58 6.39 -0.05
N LEU A 128 1.88 6.14 0.15
CA LEU A 128 2.60 6.59 1.34
C LEU A 128 2.55 8.11 1.46
N TYR A 129 2.87 8.81 0.37
CA TYR A 129 2.86 10.27 0.32
C TYR A 129 1.50 10.85 0.70
N SER A 130 0.41 10.39 0.08
CA SER A 130 -0.94 10.91 0.35
C SER A 130 -1.38 10.68 1.79
N LEU A 131 -1.05 9.52 2.37
CA LEU A 131 -1.40 9.20 3.76
C LEU A 131 -0.58 10.04 4.76
N ILE A 132 0.73 10.16 4.55
CA ILE A 132 1.62 10.96 5.41
C ILE A 132 1.22 12.44 5.34
N LYS A 133 0.99 12.97 4.14
CA LYS A 133 0.55 14.35 3.95
C LYS A 133 -0.77 14.63 4.67
N TRP A 134 -1.73 13.70 4.62
CA TRP A 134 -2.98 13.84 5.36
C TRP A 134 -2.78 13.85 6.87
N TYR A 135 -1.87 13.03 7.39
CA TYR A 135 -1.54 13.02 8.81
C TYR A 135 -0.97 14.39 9.24
N ASP A 136 -0.10 14.98 8.42
CA ASP A 136 0.61 16.25 8.68
C ASP A 136 -0.21 17.52 8.55
N MET A 137 -1.32 17.48 7.81
CA MET A 137 -2.15 18.66 7.53
C MET A 137 -3.04 19.10 8.71
N GLU A 138 -2.86 18.53 9.89
CA GLU A 138 -3.62 18.87 11.11
C GLU A 138 -2.72 19.41 12.22
#